data_AF-A0AAN8K2D0-F1
#
_entry.id   AF-A0AAN8K2D0-F1
#
_cell.length_a   1.000
_cell.length_b   1.000
_cell.length_c   1.000
_cell.angle_alpha   90.00
_cell.angle_beta   90.00
_cell.angle_gamma   90.00
#
_symmetry.space_group_name_H-M   'P 1'
#
loop_
_entity.id
_entity.type
_entity.pdbx_description
1 polymer ?
#
loop_
_entity_poly.entity_id
_entity_poly.type
_entity_poly.pdbx_seq_one_letter_code
_entity_poly.pdbx_strand_id
1 'polypeptide(L)'
;MIEKHGICIRVLGQLTLLPQDIQETIAEAVCFSKHNTRAVLNLCFAYSARDDICTSMREMMNGVKQGIIKQSDIDEELLEKCLFTSQCRKVDLLIRTSGEVRLSDFLLWESAYTCLAFVKVLWPEFSIWHLYAAVLHYQRNSQAVEVARQNNQVERERLQRESDHKCILEELEEQMQIKGDKSRDTSNIQSKVAQYAKIRNHRVRCFVDGLNRRRAQYFEKLTCNHSKQSSES
;
A
#
# COMPACT_ATOMS: atom_id res chain seq x y z
N MET A 1 -16.55 2.73 -23.42
CA MET A 1 -17.29 2.55 -22.14
C MET A 1 -16.56 3.21 -20.96
N ILE A 2 -15.25 2.99 -20.80
CA ILE A 2 -14.43 3.51 -19.70
C ILE A 2 -14.41 5.04 -19.64
N GLU A 3 -14.14 5.70 -20.78
CA GLU A 3 -14.11 7.16 -20.88
C GLU A 3 -15.50 7.79 -20.62
N LYS A 4 -16.53 7.27 -21.29
CA LYS A 4 -17.93 7.68 -21.09
C LYS A 4 -18.40 7.59 -19.63
N HIS A 5 -17.79 6.71 -18.84
CA HIS A 5 -18.14 6.46 -17.44
C HIS A 5 -17.07 6.96 -16.45
N GLY A 6 -16.03 7.66 -16.91
CA GLY A 6 -14.98 8.22 -16.04
C GLY A 6 -14.39 7.22 -15.04
N ILE A 7 -14.19 5.96 -15.44
CA ILE A 7 -13.64 4.91 -14.57
C ILE A 7 -12.12 4.89 -14.73
N CYS A 8 -11.38 5.01 -13.63
CA CYS A 8 -9.93 4.77 -13.57
C CYS A 8 -9.68 3.29 -13.31
N ILE A 9 -8.96 2.63 -14.23
CA ILE A 9 -8.57 1.23 -14.09
C ILE A 9 -7.16 1.16 -13.52
N ARG A 10 -6.98 0.30 -12.53
CA ARG A 10 -5.68 -0.06 -11.96
C ARG A 10 -5.57 -1.58 -11.96
N VAL A 11 -4.40 -2.11 -12.30
CA VAL A 11 -4.14 -3.55 -12.23
C VAL A 11 -3.04 -3.81 -11.21
N LEU A 12 -3.31 -4.71 -10.26
CA LEU A 12 -2.49 -5.00 -9.10
C LEU A 12 -2.01 -6.46 -9.18
N GLY A 13 -0.72 -6.70 -8.96
CA GLY A 13 -0.12 -8.03 -8.98
C GLY A 13 1.19 -8.07 -9.75
N GLN A 14 1.74 -9.27 -9.89
CA GLN A 14 3.03 -9.48 -10.54
C GLN A 14 2.86 -9.62 -12.06
N LEU A 15 2.68 -8.48 -12.73
CA LEU A 15 2.34 -8.42 -14.16
C LEU A 15 3.43 -9.01 -15.07
N THR A 16 4.68 -9.07 -14.60
CA THR A 16 5.78 -9.71 -15.34
C THR A 16 5.62 -11.21 -15.54
N LEU A 17 4.72 -11.87 -14.78
CA LEU A 17 4.36 -13.28 -14.96
C LEU A 17 3.39 -13.49 -16.12
N LEU A 18 2.80 -12.42 -16.67
CA LEU A 18 1.82 -12.50 -17.74
C LEU A 18 2.51 -12.50 -19.12
N PRO A 19 1.87 -13.08 -20.13
CA PRO A 19 2.28 -12.90 -21.52
C PRO A 19 2.42 -11.42 -21.91
N GLN A 20 3.35 -11.11 -22.81
CA GLN A 20 3.69 -9.73 -23.16
C GLN A 20 2.52 -8.96 -23.77
N ASP A 21 1.74 -9.60 -24.66
CA ASP A 21 0.52 -9.05 -25.26
C ASP A 21 -0.52 -8.64 -24.20
N ILE A 22 -0.66 -9.45 -23.14
CA ILE A 22 -1.52 -9.14 -22.00
C ILE A 22 -0.98 -7.97 -21.18
N GLN A 23 0.34 -7.92 -20.93
CA GLN A 23 0.98 -6.80 -20.23
C GLN A 23 0.76 -5.47 -20.98
N GLU A 24 0.91 -5.47 -22.30
CA GLU A 24 0.71 -4.31 -23.16
C GLU A 24 -0.75 -3.85 -23.14
N THR A 25 -1.70 -4.78 -23.29
CA THR A 25 -3.15 -4.49 -23.20
C THR A 25 -3.53 -3.89 -21.86
N ILE A 26 -2.99 -4.43 -20.76
CA ILE A 26 -3.19 -3.89 -19.41
C ILE A 26 -2.62 -2.46 -19.32
N ALA A 27 -1.41 -2.25 -19.84
CA ALA A 27 -0.75 -0.95 -19.79
C ALA A 27 -1.56 0.11 -20.55
N GLU A 28 -2.10 -0.22 -21.72
CA GLU A 28 -3.00 0.66 -22.47
C GLU A 28 -4.24 1.03 -21.65
N ALA A 29 -4.93 0.06 -21.06
CA ALA A 29 -6.14 0.32 -20.27
C ALA A 29 -5.86 1.20 -19.04
N VAL A 30 -4.74 0.97 -18.35
CA VAL A 30 -4.30 1.77 -17.20
C VAL A 30 -3.93 3.18 -17.64
N CYS A 31 -3.10 3.33 -18.67
CA CYS A 31 -2.65 4.64 -19.16
C CYS A 31 -3.81 5.46 -19.74
N PHE A 32 -4.72 4.84 -20.49
CA PHE A 32 -5.90 5.48 -21.07
C PHE A 32 -6.84 6.04 -20.00
N SER A 33 -6.97 5.34 -18.87
CA SER A 33 -7.94 5.70 -17.83
C SER A 33 -7.35 6.45 -16.63
N LYS A 34 -6.04 6.76 -16.63
CA LYS A 34 -5.32 7.29 -15.46
C LYS A 34 -5.84 8.63 -14.94
N HIS A 35 -6.45 9.45 -15.79
CA HIS A 35 -6.99 10.77 -15.44
C HIS A 35 -8.47 10.76 -15.05
N ASN A 36 -9.12 9.60 -15.12
CA ASN A 36 -10.53 9.46 -14.75
C ASN A 36 -10.69 9.53 -13.22
N THR A 37 -11.73 10.23 -12.74
CA THR A 37 -11.91 10.48 -11.30
C THR A 37 -13.25 10.03 -10.73
N ARG A 38 -14.20 9.59 -11.58
CA ARG A 38 -15.57 9.29 -11.14
C ARG A 38 -15.64 8.01 -10.31
N ALA A 39 -14.92 6.97 -10.72
CA ALA A 39 -14.82 5.71 -10.01
C ALA A 39 -13.45 5.07 -10.24
N VAL A 40 -13.01 4.21 -9.33
CA VAL A 40 -11.76 3.45 -9.46
C VAL A 40 -12.09 1.96 -9.43
N LEU A 41 -11.61 1.22 -10.42
CA LEU A 41 -11.68 -0.24 -10.48
C LEU A 41 -10.27 -0.80 -10.34
N ASN A 42 -10.00 -1.50 -9.24
CA ASN A 42 -8.75 -2.22 -9.03
C ASN A 42 -8.95 -3.69 -9.43
N LEU A 43 -8.18 -4.16 -10.40
CA LEU A 43 -8.18 -5.54 -10.86
C LEU A 43 -6.94 -6.24 -10.31
N CYS A 44 -7.13 -7.22 -9.43
CA CYS A 44 -6.02 -8.06 -8.96
C CYS A 44 -5.79 -9.19 -9.97
N PHE A 45 -4.63 -9.20 -10.63
CA PHE A 45 -4.30 -10.14 -11.69
C PHE A 45 -2.87 -10.66 -11.52
N ALA A 46 -2.65 -11.97 -11.60
CA ALA A 46 -1.42 -12.61 -11.10
C ALA A 46 -1.05 -12.11 -9.69
N TYR A 47 -2.05 -12.08 -8.80
CA TYR A 47 -1.96 -11.49 -7.47
C TYR A 47 -2.08 -12.56 -6.38
N SER A 48 -1.23 -12.45 -5.35
CA SER A 48 -1.44 -13.04 -4.04
C SER A 48 -0.94 -12.08 -2.97
N ALA A 49 -1.57 -12.06 -1.80
CA ALA A 49 -1.20 -11.13 -0.73
C ALA A 49 0.19 -11.42 -0.18
N ARG A 50 0.58 -12.70 -0.10
CA ARG A 50 1.95 -13.08 0.27
C ARG A 50 2.99 -12.55 -0.70
N ASP A 51 2.74 -12.59 -2.01
CA ASP A 51 3.70 -12.05 -2.99
C ASP A 51 3.75 -10.52 -2.94
N ASP A 52 2.62 -9.84 -2.73
CA ASP A 52 2.57 -8.39 -2.53
C ASP A 52 3.42 -7.97 -1.32
N ILE A 53 3.23 -8.63 -0.17
CA ILE A 53 4.01 -8.37 1.05
C ILE A 53 5.50 -8.63 0.79
N CYS A 54 5.86 -9.77 0.18
CA CYS A 54 7.26 -10.09 -0.11
C CYS A 54 7.90 -9.06 -1.05
N THR A 55 7.18 -8.64 -2.09
CA THR A 55 7.64 -7.64 -3.06
C THR A 55 7.82 -6.27 -2.41
N SER A 56 6.89 -5.88 -1.56
CA SER A 56 6.95 -4.64 -0.78
C SER A 56 8.13 -4.61 0.18
N MET A 57 8.40 -5.72 0.87
CA MET A 57 9.60 -5.87 1.70
C MET A 57 10.89 -5.75 0.90
N ARG A 58 10.97 -6.37 -0.28
CA ARG A 58 12.14 -6.24 -1.18
C ARG A 58 12.36 -4.79 -1.61
N GLU A 59 11.30 -4.04 -1.91
CA GLU A 59 11.40 -2.61 -2.26
C GLU A 59 11.93 -1.77 -1.09
N MET A 60 11.44 -1.99 0.13
CA MET A 60 11.96 -1.31 1.32
C MET A 60 13.44 -1.65 1.55
N MET A 61 13.83 -2.92 1.47
CA MET A 61 15.22 -3.34 1.64
C MET A 61 16.15 -2.74 0.58
N ASN A 62 15.67 -2.60 -0.66
CA ASN A 62 16.41 -1.89 -1.70
C ASN A 62 16.57 -0.40 -1.36
N GLY A 63 15.54 0.24 -0.81
CA GLY A 63 15.61 1.62 -0.31
C GLY A 63 16.64 1.79 0.81
N VAL A 64 16.71 0.84 1.74
CA VAL A 64 17.73 0.80 2.80
C VAL A 64 19.13 0.63 2.21
N LYS A 65 19.33 -0.32 1.30
CA LYS A 65 20.62 -0.58 0.65
C LYS A 65 21.13 0.64 -0.14
N GLN A 66 20.23 1.42 -0.72
CA GLN A 66 20.55 2.66 -1.44
C GLN A 66 20.77 3.87 -0.51
N GLY A 67 20.55 3.72 0.80
CA GLY A 67 20.66 4.80 1.78
C GLY A 67 19.55 5.86 1.70
N ILE A 68 18.44 5.57 1.01
CA ILE A 68 17.31 6.50 0.86
C ILE A 68 16.49 6.55 2.16
N ILE A 69 16.29 5.39 2.78
CA ILE A 69 15.64 5.22 4.08
C ILE A 69 16.58 4.46 5.02
N LYS A 70 16.39 4.64 6.33
CA LYS A 70 17.08 3.85 7.37
C LYS A 70 16.27 2.60 7.70
N GLN A 71 16.93 1.59 8.28
CA GLN A 71 16.22 0.40 8.81
C GLN A 71 15.19 0.79 9.88
N SER A 72 15.48 1.81 10.69
CA SER A 72 14.56 2.39 11.68
C SER A 72 13.33 3.06 11.08
N ASP A 73 13.34 3.34 9.77
CA ASP A 73 12.22 3.96 9.08
C ASP A 73 11.19 2.90 8.62
N ILE A 74 11.50 1.60 8.76
CA ILE A 74 10.60 0.50 8.39
C ILE A 74 9.59 0.27 9.51
N ASP A 75 8.33 0.47 9.17
CA ASP A 75 7.17 0.21 10.02
C ASP A 75 5.98 -0.28 9.19
N GLU A 76 4.84 -0.50 9.86
CA GLU A 76 3.61 -0.92 9.20
C GLU A 76 3.09 0.10 8.18
N GLU A 77 3.24 1.41 8.44
CA GLU A 77 2.78 2.47 7.54
C GLU A 77 3.60 2.53 6.25
N LEU A 78 4.93 2.36 6.35
CA LEU A 78 5.80 2.29 5.19
C LEU A 78 5.50 1.04 4.36
N LEU A 79 5.27 -0.12 4.99
CA LEU A 79 4.88 -1.33 4.27
C LEU A 79 3.59 -1.11 3.49
N GLU A 80 2.56 -0.49 4.09
CA GLU A 80 1.30 -0.15 3.40
C GLU A 80 1.51 0.73 2.16
N LYS A 81 2.43 1.70 2.25
CA LYS A 81 2.80 2.56 1.12
C LYS A 81 3.60 1.83 0.05
N CYS A 82 4.15 0.65 0.37
CA CYS A 82 4.86 -0.20 -0.57
C CYS A 82 3.97 -1.26 -1.22
N LEU A 83 2.81 -1.60 -0.67
CA LEU A 83 1.89 -2.58 -1.27
C LEU A 83 1.44 -2.18 -2.67
N PHE A 84 1.00 -3.15 -3.48
CA PHE A 84 0.37 -2.85 -4.77
C PHE A 84 -0.85 -1.94 -4.60
N THR A 85 -1.55 -2.08 -3.46
CA THR A 85 -2.71 -1.28 -3.06
C THR A 85 -2.38 0.11 -2.49
N SER A 86 -1.11 0.52 -2.45
CA SER A 86 -0.66 1.80 -1.85
C SER A 86 -1.41 3.06 -2.29
N GLN A 87 -1.99 3.08 -3.49
CA GLN A 87 -2.78 4.21 -4.01
C GLN A 87 -4.29 4.01 -3.86
N CYS A 88 -4.72 2.86 -3.35
CA CYS A 88 -6.12 2.50 -3.16
C CYS A 88 -6.66 3.10 -1.85
N ARG A 89 -7.98 3.21 -1.77
CA ARG A 89 -8.64 3.50 -0.49
C ARG A 89 -8.65 2.23 0.37
N LYS A 90 -8.75 2.41 1.69
CA LYS A 90 -8.91 1.31 2.63
C LYS A 90 -10.14 0.46 2.28
N VAL A 91 -10.05 -0.84 2.53
CA VAL A 91 -11.14 -1.77 2.23
C VAL A 91 -12.14 -1.77 3.39
N ASP A 92 -13.38 -1.37 3.13
CA ASP A 92 -14.44 -1.33 4.15
C ASP A 92 -15.21 -2.64 4.25
N LEU A 93 -15.44 -3.28 3.11
CA LEU A 93 -16.22 -4.51 2.98
C LEU A 93 -15.52 -5.43 1.97
N LEU A 94 -15.21 -6.64 2.41
CA LEU A 94 -14.71 -7.72 1.56
C LEU A 94 -15.80 -8.78 1.41
N ILE A 95 -16.31 -8.93 0.18
CA ILE A 95 -17.35 -9.91 -0.15
C ILE A 95 -16.70 -11.10 -0.84
N ARG A 96 -17.00 -12.32 -0.35
CA ARG A 96 -16.60 -13.56 -1.01
C ARG A 96 -17.83 -14.42 -1.29
N THR A 97 -17.95 -14.85 -2.54
CA THR A 97 -19.06 -15.68 -3.04
C THR A 97 -18.75 -17.18 -2.95
N SER A 98 -19.70 -18.01 -3.37
CA SER A 98 -19.60 -19.48 -3.47
C SER A 98 -19.60 -20.23 -2.14
N GLY A 99 -19.93 -19.56 -1.03
CA GLY A 99 -20.07 -20.18 0.29
C GLY A 99 -18.77 -20.50 1.01
N GLU A 100 -17.64 -20.13 0.43
CA GLU A 100 -16.31 -20.45 0.95
C GLU A 100 -15.87 -19.49 2.05
N VAL A 101 -15.51 -20.02 3.23
CA VAL A 101 -15.18 -19.22 4.44
C VAL A 101 -13.67 -19.10 4.65
N ARG A 102 -12.95 -18.64 3.62
CA ARG A 102 -11.51 -18.38 3.64
C ARG A 102 -11.18 -17.12 2.85
N LEU A 103 -9.98 -16.56 2.99
CA LEU A 103 -9.54 -15.41 2.18
C LEU A 103 -8.81 -15.81 0.90
N SER A 104 -8.27 -17.04 0.82
CA SER A 104 -7.51 -17.53 -0.34
C SER A 104 -6.39 -16.59 -0.78
N ASP A 105 -5.59 -16.10 0.17
CA ASP A 105 -4.43 -15.23 -0.10
C ASP A 105 -4.81 -13.92 -0.82
N PHE A 106 -6.00 -13.39 -0.53
CA PHE A 106 -6.50 -12.14 -1.09
C PHE A 106 -6.55 -11.03 -0.03
N LEU A 107 -5.88 -9.90 -0.32
CA LEU A 107 -5.86 -8.69 0.50
C LEU A 107 -5.66 -8.93 2.01
N LEU A 108 -4.73 -9.81 2.39
CA LEU A 108 -4.57 -10.23 3.79
C LEU A 108 -4.18 -9.08 4.71
N TRP A 109 -3.32 -8.16 4.22
CA TRP A 109 -2.91 -6.98 4.98
C TRP A 109 -4.05 -5.96 5.05
N GLU A 110 -4.66 -5.65 3.91
CA GLU A 110 -5.67 -4.61 3.77
C GLU A 110 -7.00 -4.98 4.45
N SER A 111 -7.27 -6.27 4.60
CA SER A 111 -8.51 -6.78 5.20
C SER A 111 -8.46 -6.98 6.72
N ALA A 112 -7.34 -6.65 7.37
CA ALA A 112 -7.17 -6.84 8.82
C ALA A 112 -8.27 -6.14 9.66
N TYR A 113 -8.74 -4.98 9.20
CA TYR A 113 -9.80 -4.19 9.85
C TYR A 113 -10.92 -3.86 8.85
N THR A 114 -11.51 -4.91 8.30
CA THR A 114 -12.54 -4.85 7.25
C THR A 114 -13.72 -5.74 7.63
N CYS A 115 -14.93 -5.36 7.23
CA CYS A 115 -16.09 -6.22 7.37
C CYS A 115 -16.02 -7.36 6.35
N LEU A 116 -16.04 -8.61 6.81
CA LEU A 116 -16.01 -9.79 5.94
C LEU A 116 -17.43 -10.32 5.71
N ALA A 117 -17.83 -10.45 4.46
CA ALA A 117 -19.14 -10.98 4.08
C ALA A 117 -18.98 -12.21 3.17
N PHE A 118 -19.26 -13.39 3.72
CA PHE A 118 -19.28 -14.64 2.97
C PHE A 118 -20.71 -14.96 2.52
N VAL A 119 -20.93 -15.06 1.21
CA VAL A 119 -22.25 -15.34 0.62
C VAL A 119 -22.23 -16.65 -0.16
N LYS A 120 -23.31 -17.42 -0.08
CA LYS A 120 -23.40 -18.76 -0.68
C LYS A 120 -23.57 -18.74 -2.21
N VAL A 121 -24.13 -17.66 -2.76
CA VAL A 121 -24.40 -17.52 -4.21
C VAL A 121 -23.13 -17.63 -5.03
N LEU A 122 -23.19 -18.27 -6.20
CA LEU A 122 -22.06 -18.32 -7.13
C LEU A 122 -21.80 -16.95 -7.76
N TRP A 123 -20.55 -16.66 -8.16
CA TRP A 123 -20.21 -15.35 -8.75
C TRP A 123 -21.08 -14.95 -9.96
N PRO A 124 -21.34 -15.83 -10.94
CA PRO A 124 -22.20 -15.47 -12.09
C PRO A 124 -23.66 -15.16 -11.71
N GLU A 125 -24.11 -15.64 -10.55
CA GLU A 125 -25.47 -15.46 -10.04
C GLU A 125 -25.57 -14.29 -9.05
N PHE A 126 -24.45 -13.62 -8.75
CA PHE A 126 -24.41 -12.53 -7.78
C PHE A 126 -25.20 -11.32 -8.30
N SER A 127 -26.25 -10.97 -7.56
CA SER A 127 -27.18 -9.89 -7.90
C SER A 127 -27.04 -8.68 -6.99
N ILE A 128 -27.67 -7.57 -7.38
CA ILE A 128 -27.69 -6.33 -6.59
C ILE A 128 -28.23 -6.53 -5.17
N TRP A 129 -29.17 -7.45 -4.97
CA TRP A 129 -29.74 -7.76 -3.65
C TRP A 129 -28.71 -8.37 -2.69
N HIS A 130 -27.77 -9.16 -3.21
CA HIS A 130 -26.67 -9.70 -2.43
C HIS A 130 -25.70 -8.60 -2.00
N LEU A 131 -25.43 -7.64 -2.90
CA LEU A 131 -24.63 -6.46 -2.57
C LEU A 131 -25.31 -5.62 -1.49
N TYR A 132 -26.61 -5.35 -1.61
CA TYR A 132 -27.37 -4.62 -0.59
C TYR A 132 -27.31 -5.31 0.77
N ALA A 133 -27.49 -6.64 0.83
CA ALA A 133 -27.39 -7.39 2.06
C ALA A 133 -25.99 -7.28 2.69
N ALA A 134 -24.92 -7.35 1.88
CA ALA A 134 -23.55 -7.18 2.35
C ALA A 134 -23.28 -5.74 2.86
N VAL A 135 -23.82 -4.72 2.20
CA VAL A 135 -23.73 -3.32 2.65
C VAL A 135 -24.48 -3.11 3.97
N LEU A 136 -25.67 -3.69 4.14
CA LEU A 136 -26.40 -3.65 5.42
C LEU A 136 -25.60 -4.36 6.54
N HIS A 137 -24.95 -5.47 6.21
CA HIS A 137 -24.05 -6.16 7.15
C HIS A 137 -22.86 -5.28 7.54
N TYR A 138 -22.25 -4.58 6.59
CA TYR A 138 -21.21 -3.58 6.86
C TYR A 138 -21.73 -2.46 7.77
N GLN A 139 -22.87 -1.84 7.44
CA GLN A 139 -23.43 -0.74 8.23
C GLN A 139 -23.65 -1.13 9.70
N ARG A 140 -24.15 -2.35 9.95
CA ARG A 140 -24.34 -2.89 11.31
C ARG A 140 -23.03 -3.06 12.09
N ASN A 141 -21.93 -3.35 11.42
CA ASN A 141 -20.62 -3.58 12.06
C ASN A 141 -19.67 -2.38 11.97
N SER A 142 -20.04 -1.34 11.22
CA SER A 142 -19.18 -0.21 10.86
C SER A 142 -18.56 0.48 12.08
N GLN A 143 -19.33 0.66 13.15
CA GLN A 143 -18.82 1.27 14.39
C GLN A 143 -17.71 0.44 15.04
N ALA A 144 -17.87 -0.88 15.13
CA ALA A 144 -16.85 -1.75 15.71
C ALA A 144 -15.57 -1.78 14.87
N VAL A 145 -15.72 -1.81 13.54
CA VAL A 145 -14.59 -1.72 12.60
C VAL A 145 -13.85 -0.39 12.76
N GLU A 146 -14.58 0.72 12.86
CA GLU A 146 -13.99 2.05 13.01
C GLU A 146 -13.25 2.20 14.34
N VAL A 147 -13.81 1.72 15.46
CA VAL A 147 -13.12 1.69 16.75
C VAL A 147 -11.83 0.88 16.68
N ALA A 148 -11.86 -0.30 16.05
CA ALA A 148 -10.66 -1.12 15.89
C ALA A 148 -9.58 -0.41 15.06
N ARG A 149 -9.97 0.28 13.97
CA ARG A 149 -9.06 1.09 13.15
C ARG A 149 -8.44 2.24 13.94
N GLN A 150 -9.23 2.95 14.75
CA GLN A 150 -8.76 4.06 15.57
C GLN A 150 -7.78 3.59 16.63
N ASN A 151 -8.09 2.49 17.33
CA ASN A 151 -7.20 1.91 18.33
C ASN A 151 -5.85 1.50 17.70
N ASN A 152 -5.89 0.85 16.53
CA ASN A 152 -4.68 0.49 15.81
C ASN A 152 -3.86 1.73 15.38
N GLN A 153 -4.51 2.80 14.93
CA GLN A 153 -3.85 4.05 14.56
C GLN A 153 -3.13 4.69 15.75
N VAL A 154 -3.79 4.76 16.92
CA VAL A 154 -3.20 5.30 18.15
C VAL A 154 -1.97 4.47 18.56
N GLU A 155 -2.07 3.15 18.47
CA GLU A 155 -0.98 2.25 18.82
C GLU A 155 0.22 2.41 17.87
N ARG A 156 -0.02 2.52 16.56
CA ARG A 156 1.03 2.81 15.57
C ARG A 156 1.75 4.13 15.86
N GLU A 157 1.00 5.19 16.18
CA GLU A 157 1.58 6.49 16.54
C GLU A 157 2.39 6.44 17.84
N ARG A 158 2.00 5.59 18.80
CA ARG A 158 2.77 5.33 20.02
C ARG A 158 4.09 4.63 19.69
N LEU A 159 4.03 3.51 18.97
CA LEU A 159 5.21 2.72 18.57
C LEU A 159 6.20 3.54 17.73
N GLN A 160 5.69 4.37 16.82
CA GLN A 160 6.54 5.23 16.00
C GLN A 160 7.27 6.29 16.83
N ARG A 161 6.61 6.90 17.82
CA ARG A 161 7.25 7.85 18.74
C ARG A 161 8.32 7.18 19.60
N GLU A 162 8.06 5.95 20.05
CA GLU A 162 9.03 5.16 20.82
C GLU A 162 10.26 4.80 19.99
N SER A 163 10.04 4.44 18.71
CA SER A 163 11.12 4.20 17.74
C SER A 163 11.97 5.46 17.52
N ASP A 164 11.35 6.63 17.32
CA ASP A 164 12.10 7.89 17.16
C ASP A 164 12.91 8.26 18.40
N HIS A 165 12.31 8.07 19.57
CA HIS A 165 12.98 8.32 20.84
C HIS A 165 14.19 7.41 21.00
N LYS A 166 14.04 6.13 20.67
CA LYS A 166 15.14 5.15 20.70
C LYS A 166 16.28 5.55 19.77
N CYS A 167 15.98 5.94 18.52
CA CYS A 167 17.01 6.38 17.58
C CYS A 167 17.79 7.60 18.10
N ILE A 168 17.11 8.57 18.72
CA ILE A 168 17.79 9.73 19.31
C ILE A 168 18.69 9.33 20.49
N LEU A 169 18.24 8.41 21.34
CA LEU A 169 19.08 7.92 22.44
C LEU A 169 20.34 7.23 21.92
N GLU A 170 20.21 6.36 20.92
CA GLU A 170 21.34 5.69 20.26
C GLU A 170 22.31 6.72 19.64
N GLU A 171 21.81 7.72 18.91
CA GLU A 171 22.63 8.79 18.32
C GLU A 171 23.38 9.62 19.40
N LEU A 172 22.78 9.84 20.57
CA LEU A 172 23.42 10.55 21.68
C LEU A 172 24.49 9.70 22.37
N GLU A 173 24.24 8.40 22.54
CA GLU A 173 25.20 7.47 23.12
C GLU A 173 26.46 7.36 22.26
N GLU A 174 26.30 7.26 20.94
CA GLU A 174 27.40 7.28 19.98
C GLU A 174 28.21 8.59 20.09
N GLN A 175 27.54 9.74 20.18
CA GLN A 175 28.21 11.04 20.32
C GLN A 175 28.98 11.17 21.64
N MET A 176 28.47 10.64 22.74
CA MET A 176 29.14 10.65 24.04
C MET A 176 30.39 9.78 24.03
N GLN A 177 30.34 8.60 23.41
CA GLN A 177 31.52 7.73 23.24
C GLN A 177 32.63 8.43 22.43
N ILE A 178 32.26 9.25 21.43
CA ILE A 178 33.21 9.99 20.60
C ILE A 178 33.82 11.20 21.34
N LYS A 179 33.01 11.94 22.12
CA LYS A 179 33.44 13.20 22.75
C LYS A 179 34.09 13.04 24.13
N GLY A 180 33.99 11.87 24.77
CA GLY A 180 34.60 11.61 26.09
C GLY A 180 34.01 12.42 27.25
N ASP A 181 32.92 13.17 27.02
CA ASP A 181 32.25 14.01 28.01
C ASP A 181 31.06 13.26 28.63
N LYS A 182 30.97 13.29 29.97
CA LYS A 182 29.97 12.55 30.78
C LYS A 182 28.73 13.38 31.12
N SER A 183 28.65 14.63 30.64
CA SER A 183 27.49 15.49 30.89
C SER A 183 26.31 15.09 30.00
N ARG A 184 25.28 14.47 30.60
CA ARG A 184 23.99 14.21 29.97
C ARG A 184 23.18 15.51 29.86
N ASP A 185 23.39 16.28 28.80
CA ASP A 185 22.48 17.39 28.50
C ASP A 185 21.18 16.86 27.88
N THR A 186 20.25 16.45 28.76
CA THR A 186 18.93 15.91 28.43
C THR A 186 17.88 16.99 28.19
N SER A 187 18.24 18.27 28.35
CA SER A 187 17.32 19.40 28.35
C SER A 187 16.55 19.59 27.03
N ASN A 188 16.97 18.91 25.95
CA ASN A 188 16.45 19.10 24.60
C ASN A 188 16.02 17.82 23.86
N ILE A 189 15.81 16.69 24.56
CA ILE A 189 15.48 15.41 23.91
C ILE A 189 14.19 15.49 23.09
N GLN A 190 13.13 16.08 23.65
CA GLN A 190 11.83 16.17 22.97
C GLN A 190 11.90 16.93 21.64
N SER A 191 12.68 18.02 21.58
CA SER A 191 12.89 18.77 20.35
C SER A 191 13.69 17.98 19.32
N LYS A 192 14.74 17.28 19.77
CA LYS A 192 15.55 16.38 18.92
C LYS A 192 14.70 15.27 18.31
N VAL A 193 13.82 14.64 19.10
CA VAL A 193 12.86 13.63 18.62
C VAL A 193 11.90 14.22 17.60
N ALA A 194 11.35 15.41 17.86
CA ALA A 194 10.47 16.08 16.89
C ALA A 194 11.20 16.44 15.58
N GLN A 195 12.47 16.85 15.66
CA GLN A 195 13.32 17.10 14.49
C GLN A 195 13.61 15.79 13.74
N TYR A 196 13.93 14.72 14.46
CA TYR A 196 14.16 13.39 13.87
C TYR A 196 12.95 12.90 13.10
N ALA A 197 11.75 12.99 13.70
CA ALA A 197 10.50 12.61 13.05
C ALA A 197 10.27 13.37 11.72
N LYS A 198 10.59 14.67 11.67
CA LYS A 198 10.51 15.47 10.43
C LYS A 198 11.46 14.93 9.36
N ILE A 199 12.70 14.61 9.73
CA ILE A 199 13.70 14.08 8.79
C ILE A 199 13.29 12.68 8.31
N ARG A 200 12.84 11.80 9.22
CA ARG A 200 12.29 10.47 8.89
C ARG A 200 11.15 10.59 7.89
N ASN A 201 10.15 11.43 8.17
CA ASN A 201 9.01 11.65 7.30
C ASN A 201 9.43 12.16 5.91
N HIS A 202 10.47 12.99 5.84
CA HIS A 202 11.04 13.44 4.58
C HIS A 202 11.69 12.29 3.79
N ARG A 203 12.55 11.47 4.43
CA ARG A 203 13.17 10.29 3.81
C ARG A 203 12.11 9.32 3.26
N VAL A 204 11.14 8.96 4.10
CA VAL A 204 10.01 8.09 3.74
C VAL A 204 9.24 8.64 2.55
N ARG A 205 8.90 9.94 2.56
CA ARG A 205 8.20 10.57 1.43
C ARG A 205 9.01 10.49 0.14
N CYS A 206 10.29 10.85 0.17
CA CYS A 206 11.16 10.80 -1.01
C CYS A 206 11.26 9.38 -1.58
N PHE A 207 11.36 8.37 -0.72
CA PHE A 207 11.38 6.96 -1.12
C PHE A 207 10.07 6.53 -1.78
N VAL A 208 8.93 6.80 -1.13
CA VAL A 208 7.60 6.44 -1.63
C VAL A 208 7.30 7.14 -2.96
N ASP A 209 7.65 8.42 -3.09
CA ASP A 209 7.49 9.16 -4.35
C ASP A 209 8.36 8.55 -5.47
N GLY A 210 9.59 8.14 -5.14
CA GLY A 210 10.47 7.43 -6.07
C GLY A 210 9.90 6.09 -6.51
N LEU A 211 9.33 5.31 -5.59
CA LEU A 211 8.67 4.04 -5.88
C LEU A 211 7.45 4.24 -6.80
N ASN A 212 6.58 5.21 -6.48
CA ASN A 212 5.41 5.53 -7.28
C ASN A 212 5.78 5.98 -8.71
N ARG A 213 6.84 6.79 -8.86
CA ARG A 213 7.36 7.16 -10.18
C ARG A 213 7.83 5.95 -10.98
N ARG A 214 8.60 5.03 -10.37
CA ARG A 214 9.05 3.80 -11.04
C ARG A 214 7.88 2.93 -11.51
N ARG A 215 6.83 2.80 -10.69
CA ARG A 215 5.59 2.08 -11.04
C ARG A 215 4.85 2.72 -12.21
N ALA A 216 4.69 4.04 -12.21
CA ALA A 216 4.06 4.74 -13.33
C ALA A 216 4.85 4.58 -14.64
N GLN A 217 6.18 4.70 -14.58
CA GLN A 217 7.06 4.56 -15.73
C GLN A 217 7.03 3.16 -16.35
N TYR A 218 6.73 2.11 -15.57
CA TYR A 218 6.61 0.75 -16.10
C TYR A 218 5.50 0.64 -17.16
N PHE A 219 4.31 1.17 -16.86
CA PHE A 219 3.20 1.15 -17.80
C PHE A 219 3.44 2.05 -19.03
N GLU A 220 4.05 3.22 -18.83
CA GLU A 220 4.40 4.13 -19.93
C GLU A 220 5.42 3.52 -20.89
N LYS A 221 6.39 2.75 -20.37
CA LYS A 221 7.36 2.02 -21.22
C LYS A 221 6.70 0.93 -22.05
N LEU A 222 5.79 0.15 -21.47
CA LEU A 222 5.10 -0.93 -22.18
C LEU A 222 4.26 -0.39 -23.34
N THR A 223 3.51 0.69 -23.13
CA THR A 223 2.71 1.35 -24.17
C THR A 223 3.56 1.97 -25.29
N CYS A 224 4.74 2.51 -24.98
CA CYS A 224 5.66 3.05 -25.99
C CYS A 224 6.31 1.97 -26.86
N ASN A 225 6.54 0.78 -26.31
CA ASN A 225 7.10 -0.34 -27.08
C ASN A 225 6.06 -0.93 -28.05
N HIS A 226 4.81 -1.03 -27.63
CA HIS A 226 3.71 -1.52 -28.48
C HIS A 226 3.51 -0.62 -29.71
N SER A 227 3.45 0.71 -29.53
CA SER A 227 3.25 1.64 -30.66
C SER A 227 4.36 1.60 -31.73
N LYS A 228 5.60 1.23 -31.35
CA LYS A 228 6.69 1.01 -32.31
C LYS A 228 6.56 -0.29 -33.09
N GLN A 229 6.09 -1.37 -32.46
CA GLN A 229 5.89 -2.66 -33.14
C GLN A 229 4.67 -2.62 -34.09
N SER A 230 3.60 -1.94 -33.70
CA SER A 230 2.39 -1.77 -34.52
C SER A 230 2.56 -0.81 -35.71
N SER A 231 3.66 -0.06 -35.78
CA SER A 231 4.01 0.81 -36.91
C SER A 231 5.00 0.18 -37.89
N GLU A 232 5.58 -0.98 -37.54
CA GLU A 232 6.50 -1.77 -38.36
C GLU A 232 5.83 -3.04 -38.96
N SER A 233 4.54 -3.26 -38.71
CA SER A 233 3.71 -4.36 -39.23
C SER A 233 2.60 -3.86 -40.15
#